data_AF-A0A2S5L9S7-F1
#
_entry.id   AF-A0A2S5L9S7-F1
#
_cell.length_a   1.000
_cell.length_b   1.000
_cell.length_c   1.000
_cell.angle_alpha   90.00
_cell.angle_beta   90.00
_cell.angle_gamma   90.00
#
_symmetry.space_group_name_H-M   'P 1'
#
loop_
_entity.id
_entity.type
_entity.pdbx_description
1 polymer ?
#
loop_
_entity_poly.entity_id
_entity_poly.type
_entity_poly.pdbx_seq_one_letter_code
_entity_poly.pdbx_strand_id
1 'polypeptide(L)'
;MVNAANKNNISEPSPELHKKLAAFVARLSDDEQALALRRLCHFTAKAVNSNTEGGIRLPADTLIKLPYVSVSTLGAKKVPLDYIKMIEPDSLAAKALYHGYISPKHNAHHQGGMVDLDDLRGKNVRLRQTIIKDDNEGYLSITPLHSAGLSLLIGLKMRATLDTEFELKDEARLNSEKHQIRSIPLALMSFGGTKKNNVGAHAYWLSNPLFLAAPTESYEVRSAYRFYFKGPQVKVSHDALRQYLELINKHKALHLKKAGQDSFSHSLAFCADENKIIAAIVSALLNHASTARSSVKQYLSLNDDQAGTLNRDLSVRGLMDISTGSKNLRVDMEWIEQMALDLTNRLINTPFKADPGDPRAELSTLGIGEHNSVRLQNIFKKEIRCQASI
;
A
#
# COMPACT_ATOMS: atom_id res chain seq x y z
N MET A 1 -21.78 -8.43 22.87
CA MET A 1 -22.50 -7.37 23.62
C MET A 1 -22.00 -6.00 23.15
N VAL A 2 -22.35 -5.61 21.93
CA VAL A 2 -22.12 -4.23 21.46
C VAL A 2 -23.19 -3.39 22.14
N ASN A 3 -22.77 -2.48 23.02
CA ASN A 3 -23.63 -1.68 23.88
C ASN A 3 -24.81 -1.08 23.10
N ALA A 4 -26.01 -1.48 23.51
CA ALA A 4 -27.28 -0.83 23.17
C ALA A 4 -27.35 0.66 23.59
N ALA A 5 -26.33 1.16 24.29
CA ALA A 5 -26.22 2.53 24.78
C ALA A 5 -25.98 3.60 23.70
N ASN A 6 -25.67 3.23 22.46
CA ASN A 6 -25.40 4.20 21.38
C ASN A 6 -26.58 4.46 20.42
N LYS A 7 -27.78 3.90 20.70
CA LYS A 7 -29.01 4.25 19.97
C LYS A 7 -29.52 5.68 20.26
N ASN A 8 -28.96 6.37 21.26
CA ASN A 8 -29.53 7.60 21.81
C ASN A 8 -29.12 8.91 21.13
N ASN A 9 -28.29 8.92 20.08
CA ASN A 9 -27.83 10.20 19.51
C ASN A 9 -28.42 10.58 18.15
N ILE A 10 -29.26 9.74 17.55
CA ILE A 10 -30.07 10.11 16.37
C ILE A 10 -31.37 9.30 16.39
N SER A 11 -32.14 9.42 17.47
CA SER A 11 -33.58 9.23 17.35
C SER A 11 -34.13 10.45 16.64
N GLU A 12 -35.10 10.28 15.74
CA GLU A 12 -35.96 11.39 15.36
C GLU A 12 -36.38 12.14 16.64
N PRO A 13 -36.37 13.49 16.64
CA PRO A 13 -36.71 14.22 17.85
C PRO A 13 -38.10 13.79 18.29
N SER A 14 -38.30 13.68 19.61
CA SER A 14 -39.62 13.34 20.12
C SER A 14 -40.67 14.29 19.50
N PRO A 15 -41.90 13.83 19.22
CA PRO A 15 -42.95 14.67 18.66
C PRO A 15 -43.17 15.97 19.47
N GLU A 16 -42.92 15.93 20.77
CA GLU A 16 -42.92 17.10 21.64
C GLU A 16 -41.81 18.10 21.36
N LEU A 17 -40.59 17.63 21.07
CA LEU A 17 -39.47 18.49 20.69
C LEU A 17 -39.74 19.15 19.34
N HIS A 18 -40.29 18.42 18.37
CA HIS A 18 -40.76 18.99 17.10
C HIS A 18 -41.76 20.14 17.31
N LYS A 19 -42.77 19.93 18.15
CA LYS A 19 -43.76 20.96 18.48
C LYS A 19 -43.14 22.18 19.17
N LYS A 20 -42.21 21.97 20.11
CA LYS A 20 -41.48 23.05 20.81
C LYS A 20 -40.60 23.86 19.86
N LEU A 21 -39.92 23.20 18.92
CA LEU A 21 -39.06 23.87 17.93
C LEU A 21 -39.88 24.67 16.92
N ALA A 22 -40.96 24.11 16.40
CA ALA A 22 -41.87 24.81 15.50
C ALA A 22 -42.46 26.07 16.17
N ALA A 23 -42.90 25.96 17.42
CA ALA A 23 -43.42 27.09 18.19
C ALA A 23 -42.34 28.15 18.49
N PHE A 24 -41.09 27.75 18.68
CA PHE A 24 -39.98 28.68 18.90
C PHE A 24 -39.62 29.44 17.62
N VAL A 25 -39.51 28.76 16.48
CA VAL A 25 -39.22 29.44 15.20
C VAL A 25 -40.33 30.41 14.82
N ALA A 26 -41.59 30.06 15.08
CA ALA A 26 -42.71 30.96 14.85
C ALA A 26 -42.66 32.26 15.68
N ARG A 27 -41.81 32.32 16.73
CA ARG A 27 -41.59 33.52 17.56
C ARG A 27 -40.39 34.34 17.13
N LEU A 28 -39.51 33.79 16.28
CA LEU A 28 -38.34 34.53 15.78
C LEU A 28 -38.77 35.54 14.73
N SER A 29 -38.25 36.76 14.84
CA SER A 29 -38.37 37.76 13.78
C SER A 29 -37.70 37.31 12.49
N ASP A 30 -38.10 37.89 11.36
CA ASP A 30 -37.51 37.59 10.05
C ASP A 30 -35.99 37.89 10.04
N ASP A 31 -35.56 38.94 10.73
CA ASP A 31 -34.14 39.30 10.87
C ASP A 31 -33.34 38.26 11.66
N GLU A 32 -33.90 37.71 12.76
CA GLU A 32 -33.27 36.65 13.54
C GLU A 32 -33.17 35.34 12.76
N GLN A 33 -34.20 35.01 11.97
CA GLN A 33 -34.19 33.85 11.08
C GLN A 33 -33.13 34.02 9.97
N ALA A 34 -33.03 35.21 9.37
CA ALA A 34 -32.03 35.51 8.35
C ALA A 34 -30.60 35.44 8.93
N LEU A 35 -30.37 35.97 10.14
CA LEU A 35 -29.08 35.89 10.82
C LEU A 35 -28.69 34.45 11.15
N ALA A 36 -29.65 33.63 11.61
CA ALA A 36 -29.44 32.23 11.92
C ALA A 36 -29.06 31.43 10.66
N LEU A 37 -29.73 31.67 9.53
CA LEU A 37 -29.42 31.04 8.24
C LEU A 37 -28.06 31.45 7.68
N ARG A 38 -27.64 32.70 7.90
CA ARG A 38 -26.30 33.15 7.50
C ARG A 38 -25.21 32.31 8.16
N ARG A 39 -25.41 31.80 9.38
CA ARG A 39 -24.40 30.99 10.09
C ARG A 39 -24.30 29.54 9.65
N LEU A 40 -25.07 29.13 8.64
CA LEU A 40 -25.08 27.78 8.10
C LEU A 40 -24.17 27.65 6.88
N CYS A 41 -23.41 26.56 6.81
CA CYS A 41 -22.42 26.30 5.77
C CYS A 41 -22.39 24.82 5.36
N HIS A 42 -21.90 24.56 4.15
CA HIS A 42 -21.61 23.19 3.71
C HIS A 42 -20.20 22.76 4.12
N PHE A 43 -19.27 23.71 4.17
CA PHE A 43 -17.88 23.50 4.56
C PHE A 43 -17.50 24.42 5.71
N THR A 44 -16.88 23.89 6.75
CA THR A 44 -16.52 24.63 7.96
C THR A 44 -15.02 24.65 8.20
N ALA A 45 -14.51 25.81 8.61
CA ALA A 45 -13.11 25.98 9.02
C ALA A 45 -12.83 25.43 10.43
N LYS A 46 -13.87 25.25 11.25
CA LYS A 46 -13.75 24.74 12.62
C LYS A 46 -13.29 23.30 12.71
N ALA A 47 -13.54 22.51 11.68
CA ALA A 47 -12.99 21.16 11.58
C ALA A 47 -11.46 21.19 11.43
N VAL A 48 -10.89 22.19 10.75
CA VAL A 48 -9.43 22.34 10.65
C VAL A 48 -8.87 22.86 11.97
N ASN A 49 -9.50 23.87 12.56
CA ASN A 49 -9.17 24.38 13.89
C ASN A 49 -10.40 25.01 14.54
N SER A 50 -10.81 24.53 15.71
CA SER A 50 -12.06 24.93 16.38
C SER A 50 -12.16 26.42 16.72
N ASN A 51 -11.03 27.11 16.81
CA ASN A 51 -10.96 28.55 17.09
C ASN A 51 -11.04 29.40 15.81
N THR A 52 -11.16 28.77 14.64
CA THR A 52 -11.31 29.46 13.36
C THR A 52 -12.77 29.57 13.00
N GLU A 53 -13.28 30.80 12.98
CA GLU A 53 -14.61 31.08 12.46
C GLU A 53 -14.56 31.22 10.93
N GLY A 54 -15.64 30.86 10.25
CA GLY A 54 -15.78 30.92 8.80
C GLY A 54 -16.23 29.61 8.16
N GLY A 55 -16.90 29.72 7.00
CA GLY A 55 -17.39 28.58 6.25
C GLY A 55 -17.84 28.94 4.84
N ILE A 56 -18.03 27.91 4.00
CA ILE A 56 -18.48 28.09 2.62
C ILE A 56 -19.84 27.43 2.46
N ARG A 57 -20.79 28.17 1.90
CA ARG A 57 -22.09 27.66 1.48
C ARG A 57 -22.19 27.70 -0.04
N LEU A 58 -22.36 26.54 -0.66
CA LEU A 58 -22.63 26.45 -2.09
C LEU A 58 -24.07 26.89 -2.43
N PRO A 59 -24.28 27.50 -3.61
CA PRO A 59 -25.61 27.69 -4.19
C PRO A 59 -26.41 26.38 -4.28
N ALA A 60 -27.73 26.43 -4.11
CA ALA A 60 -28.59 25.25 -4.05
C ALA A 60 -28.60 24.43 -5.36
N ASP A 61 -28.41 25.11 -6.48
CA ASP A 61 -28.33 24.65 -7.86
C ASP A 61 -26.91 24.18 -8.27
N THR A 62 -25.93 24.24 -7.36
CA THR A 62 -24.59 23.73 -7.63
C THR A 62 -24.64 22.21 -7.82
N LEU A 63 -24.49 21.78 -9.08
CA LEU A 63 -24.38 20.38 -9.46
C LEU A 63 -23.31 20.21 -10.55
N ILE A 64 -22.27 19.46 -10.24
CA ILE A 64 -21.17 19.13 -11.17
C ILE A 64 -21.23 17.64 -11.48
N LYS A 65 -21.16 17.27 -12.75
CA LYS A 65 -21.17 15.86 -13.18
C LYS A 65 -19.74 15.34 -13.28
N LEU A 66 -19.23 14.80 -12.18
CA LEU A 66 -17.89 14.19 -12.11
C LEU A 66 -17.95 12.83 -11.40
N PRO A 67 -17.01 11.90 -11.69
CA PRO A 67 -17.04 10.53 -11.19
C PRO A 67 -16.53 10.40 -9.74
N TYR A 68 -16.79 11.40 -8.90
CA TYR A 68 -16.40 11.39 -7.48
C TYR A 68 -17.53 11.89 -6.59
N VAL A 69 -17.50 11.53 -5.30
CA VAL A 69 -18.51 11.95 -4.33
C VAL A 69 -18.06 13.23 -3.62
N SER A 70 -18.83 14.30 -3.80
CA SER A 70 -18.63 15.59 -3.14
C SER A 70 -19.97 16.29 -2.93
N VAL A 71 -19.97 17.41 -2.21
CA VAL A 71 -21.17 18.25 -2.05
C VAL A 71 -21.69 18.73 -3.41
N SER A 72 -20.79 19.10 -4.31
CA SER A 72 -21.15 19.59 -5.65
C SER A 72 -21.62 18.47 -6.59
N THR A 73 -21.20 17.21 -6.41
CA THR A 73 -21.66 16.11 -7.28
C THR A 73 -22.96 15.47 -6.80
N LEU A 74 -23.24 15.49 -5.48
CA LEU A 74 -24.54 15.07 -4.94
C LEU A 74 -25.64 16.12 -5.14
N GLY A 75 -25.24 17.38 -5.29
CA GLY A 75 -26.11 18.55 -5.30
C GLY A 75 -26.22 19.15 -3.90
N ALA A 76 -25.84 20.42 -3.76
CA ALA A 76 -25.72 21.09 -2.47
C ALA A 76 -27.00 21.02 -1.62
N LYS A 77 -28.18 21.15 -2.25
CA LYS A 77 -29.49 21.06 -1.58
C LYS A 77 -29.72 19.74 -0.83
N LYS A 78 -29.10 18.64 -1.27
CA LYS A 78 -29.24 17.32 -0.62
C LYS A 78 -28.31 17.15 0.57
N VAL A 79 -27.30 18.00 0.71
CA VAL A 79 -26.31 17.91 1.77
C VAL A 79 -26.77 18.76 2.96
N PRO A 80 -26.96 18.17 4.15
CA PRO A 80 -27.31 18.93 5.35
C PRO A 80 -26.28 20.02 5.65
N LEU A 81 -26.76 21.18 6.09
CA LEU A 81 -25.89 22.28 6.48
C LEU A 81 -25.40 22.09 7.92
N ASP A 82 -24.19 22.57 8.19
CA ASP A 82 -23.62 22.67 9.53
C ASP A 82 -23.50 24.14 9.96
N TYR A 83 -23.31 24.41 11.25
CA TYR A 83 -23.12 25.77 11.76
C TYR A 83 -21.65 26.13 11.91
N ILE A 84 -21.37 27.42 11.69
CA ILE A 84 -20.04 28.00 11.94
C ILE A 84 -19.87 28.36 13.41
N LYS A 85 -20.94 28.71 14.13
CA LYS A 85 -20.90 29.07 15.54
C LYS A 85 -22.12 28.56 16.29
N MET A 86 -21.87 27.83 17.38
CA MET A 86 -22.95 27.38 18.24
C MET A 86 -23.55 28.63 18.89
N ILE A 87 -24.83 28.89 18.60
CA ILE A 87 -25.67 29.68 19.52
C ILE A 87 -25.90 28.72 20.69
N GLU A 88 -25.57 29.14 21.91
CA GLU A 88 -25.45 28.34 23.15
C GLU A 88 -26.03 26.91 23.12
N PRO A 89 -25.30 25.90 23.64
CA PRO A 89 -25.57 24.47 23.41
C PRO A 89 -26.98 23.95 23.71
N ASP A 90 -27.72 24.65 24.56
CA ASP A 90 -29.09 24.31 24.94
C ASP A 90 -30.17 25.18 24.30
N SER A 91 -29.78 26.15 23.46
CA SER A 91 -30.72 27.05 22.80
C SER A 91 -31.62 26.29 21.83
N LEU A 92 -32.94 26.51 21.96
CA LEU A 92 -33.92 26.01 21.00
C LEU A 92 -33.63 26.48 19.58
N ALA A 93 -32.95 27.62 19.41
CA ALA A 93 -32.51 28.17 18.14
C ALA A 93 -31.51 27.25 17.41
N ALA A 94 -30.49 26.74 18.11
CA ALA A 94 -29.54 25.80 17.53
C ALA A 94 -30.24 24.49 17.10
N LYS A 95 -31.16 23.99 17.92
CA LYS A 95 -31.97 22.81 17.60
C LYS A 95 -32.93 23.05 16.43
N ALA A 96 -33.53 24.24 16.36
CA ALA A 96 -34.45 24.63 15.29
C ALA A 96 -33.74 24.77 13.93
N LEU A 97 -32.49 25.25 13.94
CA LEU A 97 -31.59 25.27 12.79
C LEU A 97 -31.31 23.86 12.26
N TYR A 98 -30.99 22.89 13.14
CA TYR A 98 -30.70 21.50 12.71
C TYR A 98 -31.87 20.80 12.07
N HIS A 99 -33.07 21.02 12.61
CA HIS A 99 -34.27 20.34 12.15
C HIS A 99 -34.97 21.07 11.00
N GLY A 100 -34.35 22.13 10.45
CA GLY A 100 -34.85 22.80 9.25
C GLY A 100 -36.18 23.54 9.47
N TYR A 101 -36.49 23.93 10.71
CA TYR A 101 -37.73 24.65 11.03
C TYR A 101 -37.73 26.10 10.55
N ILE A 102 -36.55 26.67 10.24
CA ILE A 102 -36.45 28.02 9.71
C ILE A 102 -37.01 28.07 8.28
N SER A 103 -37.88 29.05 8.05
CA SER A 103 -38.81 29.10 6.92
C SER A 103 -38.17 28.89 5.54
N PRO A 104 -38.79 28.10 4.64
CA PRO A 104 -38.41 27.98 3.23
C PRO A 104 -38.37 29.31 2.47
N LYS A 105 -39.15 30.32 2.89
CA LYS A 105 -39.12 31.67 2.29
C LYS A 105 -37.75 32.34 2.46
N HIS A 106 -37.04 32.04 3.55
CA HIS A 106 -35.69 32.53 3.82
C HIS A 106 -34.60 31.58 3.33
N ASN A 107 -34.92 30.29 3.13
CA ASN A 107 -34.08 29.41 2.31
C ASN A 107 -33.97 30.02 0.90
N ALA A 108 -35.06 30.47 0.28
CA ALA A 108 -35.10 31.01 -1.08
C ALA A 108 -34.22 32.25 -1.36
N HIS A 109 -33.67 32.94 -0.35
CA HIS A 109 -32.57 33.90 -0.53
C HIS A 109 -31.21 33.18 -0.78
N HIS A 110 -31.26 32.12 -1.61
CA HIS A 110 -30.20 31.23 -2.08
C HIS A 110 -29.33 31.90 -3.15
N GLN A 111 -28.84 33.12 -2.94
CA GLN A 111 -27.66 33.51 -3.70
C GLN A 111 -26.49 32.79 -3.03
N GLY A 112 -25.90 31.82 -3.72
CA GLY A 112 -24.67 31.19 -3.25
C GLY A 112 -23.70 32.28 -2.84
N GLY A 113 -23.23 32.20 -1.60
CA GLY A 113 -22.59 33.32 -0.96
C GLY A 113 -21.65 32.83 0.11
N MET A 114 -20.46 33.43 0.12
CA MET A 114 -19.48 33.26 1.16
C MET A 114 -20.07 33.67 2.51
N VAL A 115 -20.05 32.77 3.48
CA VAL A 115 -20.35 33.12 4.86
C VAL A 115 -19.00 33.39 5.54
N ASP A 116 -18.62 34.67 5.61
CA ASP A 116 -17.38 35.13 6.25
C ASP A 116 -16.06 34.64 5.61
N LEU A 117 -15.89 34.73 4.28
CA LEU A 117 -14.56 34.47 3.68
C LEU A 117 -13.58 35.62 3.85
N ASP A 118 -14.06 36.84 4.12
CA ASP A 118 -13.18 38.02 4.32
C ASP A 118 -12.29 37.88 5.57
N ASP A 119 -12.64 36.98 6.49
CA ASP A 119 -11.78 36.59 7.61
C ASP A 119 -10.99 35.28 7.39
N LEU A 120 -11.36 34.48 6.39
CA LEU A 120 -10.60 33.28 6.00
C LEU A 120 -9.40 33.61 5.09
N ARG A 121 -9.49 34.68 4.29
CA ARG A 121 -8.41 35.13 3.41
C ARG A 121 -7.30 35.79 4.23
N GLY A 122 -6.18 35.07 4.38
CA GLY A 122 -4.91 35.62 4.86
C GLY A 122 -4.79 35.91 6.37
N LYS A 123 -5.88 35.89 7.15
CA LYS A 123 -5.81 36.22 8.59
C LYS A 123 -5.62 35.03 9.52
N ASN A 124 -6.04 33.82 9.12
CA ASN A 124 -5.97 32.67 10.01
C ASN A 124 -4.83 31.72 9.65
N VAL A 125 -3.68 31.93 10.30
CA VAL A 125 -2.45 31.12 10.18
C VAL A 125 -2.68 29.64 10.49
N ARG A 126 -3.80 29.28 11.13
CA ARG A 126 -4.13 27.89 11.51
C ARG A 126 -4.77 27.09 10.40
N LEU A 127 -5.20 27.74 9.31
CA LEU A 127 -5.76 27.04 8.16
C LEU A 127 -4.66 26.47 7.29
N ARG A 128 -4.88 25.24 6.83
CA ARG A 128 -3.97 24.58 5.90
C ARG A 128 -4.13 25.22 4.53
N GLN A 129 -3.01 25.58 3.92
CA GLN A 129 -2.95 26.06 2.55
C GLN A 129 -2.08 25.11 1.73
N THR A 130 -2.57 24.73 0.56
CA THR A 130 -1.85 23.88 -0.39
C THR A 130 -1.68 24.67 -1.67
N ILE A 131 -0.45 24.76 -2.14
CA ILE A 131 -0.12 25.45 -3.38
C ILE A 131 -0.12 24.42 -4.50
N ILE A 132 -0.92 24.66 -5.54
CA ILE A 132 -0.97 23.85 -6.75
C ILE A 132 -0.48 24.71 -7.92
N LYS A 133 0.33 24.13 -8.80
CA LYS A 133 0.75 24.81 -10.03
C LYS A 133 -0.46 24.95 -10.96
N ASP A 134 -0.69 26.16 -11.42
CA ASP A 134 -1.71 26.43 -12.45
C ASP A 134 -1.12 26.20 -13.85
N ASP A 135 -1.99 25.96 -14.82
CA ASP A 135 -1.59 25.72 -16.21
C ASP A 135 -0.94 26.98 -16.83
N ASN A 136 -1.26 28.17 -16.30
CA ASN A 136 -0.77 29.47 -16.77
C ASN A 136 0.56 29.90 -16.11
N GLU A 137 1.42 28.95 -15.74
CA GLU A 137 2.69 29.18 -15.01
C GLU A 137 2.56 29.88 -13.64
N GLY A 138 1.33 30.07 -13.15
CA GLY A 138 1.03 30.62 -11.84
C GLY A 138 0.96 29.56 -10.73
N TYR A 139 0.69 30.04 -9.52
CA TYR A 139 0.43 29.20 -8.35
C TYR A 139 -0.93 29.54 -7.74
N LEU A 140 -1.76 28.53 -7.54
CA LEU A 140 -3.04 28.63 -6.87
C LEU A 140 -2.91 28.16 -5.42
N SER A 141 -3.22 29.04 -4.47
CA SER A 141 -3.35 28.65 -3.05
C SER A 141 -4.77 28.16 -2.77
N ILE A 142 -4.88 26.90 -2.33
CA ILE A 142 -6.13 26.23 -2.02
C ILE A 142 -6.20 25.94 -0.53
N THR A 143 -7.31 26.33 0.10
CA THR A 143 -7.59 26.01 1.50
C THR A 143 -8.63 24.90 1.57
N PRO A 144 -8.24 23.64 1.82
CA PRO A 144 -9.19 22.54 1.96
C PRO A 144 -10.01 22.70 3.25
N LEU A 145 -11.34 22.71 3.09
CA LEU A 145 -12.30 22.72 4.20
C LEU A 145 -13.09 21.42 4.24
N HIS A 146 -13.52 21.01 5.43
CA HIS A 146 -14.28 19.77 5.62
C HIS A 146 -15.78 20.03 5.52
N SER A 147 -16.52 19.09 4.93
CA SER A 147 -17.98 19.11 4.92
C SER A 147 -18.55 18.08 5.90
N ALA A 148 -19.04 18.57 7.03
CA ALA A 148 -19.63 17.71 8.06
C ALA A 148 -20.96 17.09 7.62
N GLY A 149 -21.75 17.83 6.83
CA GLY A 149 -22.99 17.35 6.23
C GLY A 149 -22.77 16.20 5.24
N LEU A 150 -21.71 16.26 4.42
CA LEU A 150 -21.35 15.15 3.53
C LEU A 150 -20.94 13.91 4.33
N SER A 151 -20.13 14.08 5.39
CA SER A 151 -19.76 12.99 6.29
C SER A 151 -20.96 12.35 6.98
N LEU A 152 -21.99 13.14 7.35
CA LEU A 152 -23.26 12.63 7.86
C LEU A 152 -23.94 11.73 6.84
N LEU A 153 -24.08 12.16 5.58
CA LEU A 153 -24.73 11.35 4.55
C LEU A 153 -23.99 10.04 4.28
N ILE A 154 -22.66 10.10 4.20
CA ILE A 154 -21.81 8.90 4.05
C ILE A 154 -22.02 7.97 5.23
N GLY A 155 -21.96 8.50 6.46
CA GLY A 155 -22.13 7.73 7.68
C GLY A 155 -23.52 7.09 7.82
N LEU A 156 -24.59 7.79 7.46
CA LEU A 156 -25.94 7.23 7.43
C LEU A 156 -26.06 6.10 6.41
N LYS A 157 -25.53 6.29 5.20
CA LYS A 157 -25.55 5.24 4.18
C LYS A 157 -24.73 4.01 4.60
N MET A 158 -23.59 4.23 5.25
CA MET A 158 -22.78 3.15 5.81
C MET A 158 -23.54 2.37 6.88
N ARG A 159 -24.17 3.05 7.84
CA ARG A 159 -24.97 2.38 8.87
C ARG A 159 -26.10 1.57 8.27
N ALA A 160 -26.88 2.15 7.35
CA ALA A 160 -27.94 1.43 6.65
C ALA A 160 -27.42 0.18 5.93
N THR A 161 -26.23 0.26 5.31
CA THR A 161 -25.60 -0.90 4.66
C THR A 161 -25.18 -1.96 5.69
N LEU A 162 -24.63 -1.56 6.82
CA LEU A 162 -24.27 -2.50 7.89
C LEU A 162 -25.51 -3.15 8.53
N ASP A 163 -26.57 -2.38 8.75
CA ASP A 163 -27.84 -2.89 9.29
C ASP A 163 -28.42 -3.97 8.36
N THR A 164 -28.43 -3.73 7.04
CA THR A 164 -28.86 -4.76 6.06
C THR A 164 -27.95 -5.99 6.07
N GLU A 165 -26.64 -5.83 6.26
CA GLU A 165 -25.70 -6.97 6.34
C GLU A 165 -25.87 -7.77 7.64
N PHE A 166 -26.28 -7.12 8.74
CA PHE A 166 -26.63 -7.79 9.98
C PHE A 166 -27.93 -8.59 9.85
N GLU A 167 -28.96 -8.03 9.22
CA GLU A 167 -30.21 -8.73 8.93
C GLU A 167 -29.97 -9.99 8.10
N LEU A 168 -29.20 -9.88 7.01
CA LEU A 168 -28.81 -11.03 6.17
C LEU A 168 -28.02 -12.09 6.94
N LYS A 169 -27.17 -11.67 7.89
CA LYS A 169 -26.45 -12.60 8.76
C LYS A 169 -27.39 -13.37 9.68
N ASP A 170 -28.38 -12.69 10.25
CA ASP A 170 -29.35 -13.31 11.14
C ASP A 170 -30.25 -14.29 10.37
N GLU A 171 -30.64 -13.96 9.13
CA GLU A 171 -31.35 -14.88 8.21
C GLU A 171 -30.49 -16.10 7.84
N ALA A 172 -29.23 -15.89 7.45
CA ALA A 172 -28.31 -16.98 7.13
C ALA A 172 -28.09 -17.91 8.33
N ARG A 173 -28.02 -17.34 9.55
CA ARG A 173 -27.93 -18.13 10.78
C ARG A 173 -29.17 -18.99 11.02
N LEU A 174 -30.36 -18.48 10.72
CA LEU A 174 -31.62 -19.24 10.80
C LEU A 174 -31.64 -20.39 9.77
N ASN A 175 -31.09 -20.16 8.58
CA ASN A 175 -31.02 -21.14 7.49
C ASN A 175 -29.80 -22.07 7.56
N SER A 176 -28.97 -21.99 8.60
CA SER A 176 -27.69 -22.72 8.73
C SER A 176 -26.67 -22.45 7.60
N GLU A 177 -26.77 -21.28 6.96
CA GLU A 177 -25.84 -20.80 5.94
C GLU A 177 -24.77 -19.88 6.55
N LYS A 178 -23.61 -19.78 5.89
CA LYS A 178 -22.53 -18.88 6.32
C LYS A 178 -22.63 -17.55 5.56
N HIS A 179 -22.97 -16.47 6.26
CA HIS A 179 -22.88 -15.11 5.73
C HIS A 179 -21.71 -14.34 6.36
N GLN A 180 -20.88 -13.73 5.52
CA GLN A 180 -19.76 -12.90 5.95
C GLN A 180 -20.12 -11.43 5.78
N ILE A 181 -20.26 -10.71 6.90
CA ILE A 181 -20.50 -9.26 6.89
C ILE A 181 -19.32 -8.56 6.22
N ARG A 182 -19.62 -7.67 5.28
CA ARG A 182 -18.65 -6.75 4.71
C ARG A 182 -18.19 -5.74 5.78
N SER A 183 -16.96 -5.87 6.25
CA SER A 183 -16.35 -4.88 7.14
C SER A 183 -15.94 -3.64 6.36
N ILE A 184 -16.41 -2.46 6.77
CA ILE A 184 -15.94 -1.18 6.24
C ILE A 184 -15.02 -0.56 7.29
N PRO A 185 -13.70 -0.53 7.05
CA PRO A 185 -12.77 0.02 8.02
C PRO A 185 -12.97 1.53 8.15
N LEU A 186 -13.08 1.98 9.38
CA LEU A 186 -13.17 3.39 9.75
C LEU A 186 -11.94 3.76 10.55
N ALA A 187 -11.38 4.94 10.27
CA ALA A 187 -10.42 5.54 11.19
C ALA A 187 -11.17 6.35 12.25
N LEU A 188 -10.56 6.53 13.43
CA LEU A 188 -11.08 7.40 14.47
C LEU A 188 -10.22 8.67 14.53
N MET A 189 -10.81 9.79 14.13
CA MET A 189 -10.19 11.10 14.17
C MET A 189 -11.01 12.06 15.02
N SER A 190 -10.60 12.25 16.28
CA SER A 190 -11.39 13.09 17.20
C SER A 190 -11.28 14.58 16.88
N PHE A 191 -12.41 15.24 16.71
CA PHE A 191 -12.50 16.71 16.60
C PHE A 191 -13.02 17.33 17.90
N GLY A 192 -12.52 18.51 18.26
CA GLY A 192 -13.08 19.33 19.36
C GLY A 192 -12.70 18.90 20.79
N GLY A 193 -11.83 17.89 20.96
CA GLY A 193 -11.38 17.43 22.28
C GLY A 193 -12.55 17.06 23.18
N THR A 194 -12.67 17.74 24.33
CA THR A 194 -13.75 17.56 25.31
C THR A 194 -15.08 18.19 24.87
N LYS A 195 -15.08 19.15 23.92
CA LYS A 195 -16.27 19.89 23.47
C LYS A 195 -16.49 19.77 21.96
N LYS A 196 -16.95 18.59 21.52
CA LYS A 196 -17.28 18.32 20.10
C LYS A 196 -18.31 19.29 19.52
N ASN A 197 -19.26 19.73 20.34
CA ASN A 197 -20.31 20.69 19.98
C ASN A 197 -19.75 22.07 19.57
N ASN A 198 -18.49 22.40 19.88
CA ASN A 198 -17.91 23.67 19.44
C ASN A 198 -17.49 23.64 17.97
N VAL A 199 -17.30 22.45 17.39
CA VAL A 199 -16.81 22.26 16.02
C VAL A 199 -17.94 22.34 15.00
N GLY A 200 -19.08 21.72 15.30
CA GLY A 200 -20.23 21.61 14.41
C GLY A 200 -21.20 20.52 14.88
N ALA A 201 -22.40 20.49 14.29
CA ALA A 201 -23.51 19.60 14.63
C ALA A 201 -23.17 18.17 14.26
N HIS A 202 -22.45 18.06 13.15
CA HIS A 202 -22.08 16.80 12.54
C HIS A 202 -20.60 16.48 12.80
N ALA A 203 -19.97 17.12 13.79
CA ALA A 203 -18.59 16.85 14.20
C ALA A 203 -18.37 15.38 14.60
N TYR A 204 -19.41 14.72 15.13
CA TYR A 204 -19.39 13.27 15.37
C TYR A 204 -19.16 12.47 14.08
N TRP A 205 -19.82 12.85 12.98
CA TRP A 205 -19.70 12.15 11.70
C TRP A 205 -18.38 12.43 10.99
N LEU A 206 -17.84 13.63 11.16
CA LEU A 206 -16.47 13.93 10.72
C LEU A 206 -15.44 13.02 11.39
N SER A 207 -15.70 12.58 12.63
CA SER A 207 -14.72 11.82 13.41
C SER A 207 -14.48 10.38 12.97
N ASN A 208 -15.29 9.88 12.03
CA ASN A 208 -15.20 8.52 11.51
C ASN A 208 -14.99 8.53 9.99
N PRO A 209 -13.85 9.04 9.47
CA PRO A 209 -13.58 8.98 8.04
C PRO A 209 -13.39 7.54 7.57
N LEU A 210 -13.75 7.29 6.30
CA LEU A 210 -13.46 6.04 5.61
C LEU A 210 -11.94 5.80 5.58
N PHE A 211 -11.52 4.64 6.05
CA PHE A 211 -10.13 4.23 5.95
C PHE A 211 -9.90 3.53 4.61
N LEU A 212 -9.14 4.18 3.73
CA LEU A 212 -8.67 3.54 2.50
C LEU A 212 -7.33 2.88 2.80
N ALA A 213 -7.28 1.56 2.66
CA ALA A 213 -6.03 0.84 2.78
C ALA A 213 -5.05 1.30 1.68
N ALA A 214 -3.76 1.36 2.01
CA ALA A 214 -2.73 1.56 1.01
C ALA A 214 -2.84 0.46 -0.06
N PRO A 215 -2.46 0.75 -1.33
CA PRO A 215 -2.34 -0.28 -2.35
C PRO A 215 -1.50 -1.44 -1.81
N THR A 216 -2.00 -2.68 -1.97
CA THR A 216 -1.24 -3.86 -1.56
C THR A 216 -0.05 -4.04 -2.49
N GLU A 217 1.14 -4.19 -1.93
CA GLU A 217 2.34 -4.51 -2.71
C GLU A 217 2.17 -5.91 -3.32
N SER A 218 2.23 -6.03 -4.65
CA SER A 218 2.30 -7.33 -5.32
C SER A 218 3.72 -7.88 -5.19
N TYR A 219 3.82 -9.07 -4.60
CA TYR A 219 5.10 -9.77 -4.44
C TYR A 219 5.76 -10.05 -5.79
N GLU A 220 4.95 -10.36 -6.80
CA GLU A 220 5.37 -10.66 -8.16
C GLU A 220 6.01 -9.43 -8.82
N VAL A 221 5.35 -8.28 -8.71
CA VAL A 221 5.86 -7.01 -9.23
C VAL A 221 7.15 -6.62 -8.51
N ARG A 222 7.19 -6.72 -7.17
CA ARG A 222 8.39 -6.45 -6.38
C ARG A 222 9.55 -7.39 -6.77
N SER A 223 9.26 -8.66 -6.98
CA SER A 223 10.24 -9.67 -7.41
C SER A 223 10.79 -9.34 -8.80
N ALA A 224 9.92 -8.95 -9.74
CA ALA A 224 10.33 -8.49 -11.07
C ALA A 224 11.25 -7.26 -10.99
N TYR A 225 10.90 -6.24 -10.21
CA TYR A 225 11.78 -5.08 -9.97
C TYR A 225 13.10 -5.47 -9.31
N ARG A 226 13.07 -6.44 -8.38
CA ARG A 226 14.30 -6.96 -7.77
C ARG A 226 15.20 -7.63 -8.80
N PHE A 227 14.65 -8.47 -9.69
CA PHE A 227 15.42 -9.07 -10.78
C PHE A 227 15.93 -8.02 -11.76
N TYR A 228 15.14 -7.00 -12.05
CA TYR A 228 15.56 -5.91 -12.92
C TYR A 228 16.75 -5.13 -12.33
N PHE A 229 16.70 -4.74 -11.06
CA PHE A 229 17.79 -3.92 -10.49
C PHE A 229 18.97 -4.73 -9.95
N LYS A 230 18.74 -5.92 -9.37
CA LYS A 230 19.77 -6.72 -8.69
C LYS A 230 20.12 -8.03 -9.41
N GLY A 231 19.31 -8.44 -10.39
CA GLY A 231 19.43 -9.72 -11.07
C GLY A 231 19.05 -10.95 -10.23
N PRO A 232 19.07 -12.15 -10.85
CA PRO A 232 18.86 -13.42 -10.15
C PRO A 232 20.02 -13.67 -9.18
N GLN A 233 19.71 -14.10 -7.96
CA GLN A 233 20.75 -14.43 -7.01
C GLN A 233 21.37 -15.78 -7.37
N VAL A 234 22.70 -15.81 -7.51
CA VAL A 234 23.47 -17.04 -7.71
C VAL A 234 23.46 -17.84 -6.40
N LYS A 235 22.51 -18.77 -6.24
CA LYS A 235 22.42 -19.66 -5.09
C LYS A 235 22.68 -21.09 -5.54
N VAL A 236 23.62 -21.75 -4.89
CA VAL A 236 23.80 -23.20 -5.00
C VAL A 236 22.81 -23.86 -4.05
N SER A 237 22.07 -24.87 -4.51
CA SER A 237 21.13 -25.57 -3.66
C SER A 237 21.87 -26.29 -2.52
N HIS A 238 21.27 -26.31 -1.34
CA HIS A 238 21.86 -26.96 -0.18
C HIS A 238 22.07 -28.47 -0.42
N ASP A 239 21.15 -29.09 -1.17
CA ASP A 239 21.25 -30.51 -1.54
C ASP A 239 22.43 -30.78 -2.48
N ALA A 240 22.68 -29.90 -3.46
CA ALA A 240 23.83 -30.06 -4.35
C ALA A 240 25.16 -29.88 -3.59
N LEU A 241 25.22 -28.92 -2.66
CA LEU A 241 26.37 -28.76 -1.77
C LEU A 241 26.59 -30.00 -0.91
N ARG A 242 25.53 -30.56 -0.32
CA ARG A 242 25.59 -31.79 0.48
C ARG A 242 26.11 -32.98 -0.33
N GLN A 243 25.57 -33.19 -1.53
CA GLN A 243 26.02 -34.27 -2.43
C GLN A 243 27.50 -34.11 -2.81
N TYR A 244 27.92 -32.88 -3.10
CA TYR A 244 29.32 -32.57 -3.42
C TYR A 244 30.26 -32.85 -2.25
N LEU A 245 29.87 -32.46 -1.03
CA LEU A 245 30.64 -32.76 0.19
C LEU A 245 30.74 -34.26 0.46
N GLU A 246 29.64 -35.00 0.31
CA GLU A 246 29.63 -36.46 0.47
C GLU A 246 30.55 -37.15 -0.54
N LEU A 247 30.58 -36.66 -1.78
CA LEU A 247 31.49 -37.15 -2.83
C LEU A 247 32.96 -36.89 -2.47
N ILE A 248 33.30 -35.68 -2.00
CA ILE A 248 34.66 -35.37 -1.54
C ILE A 248 35.07 -36.26 -0.37
N ASN A 249 34.19 -36.46 0.62
CA ASN A 249 34.49 -37.26 1.80
C ASN A 249 34.68 -38.74 1.45
N LYS A 250 33.85 -39.29 0.55
CA LYS A 250 34.04 -40.65 0.01
C LYS A 250 35.39 -40.79 -0.69
N HIS A 251 35.77 -39.80 -1.49
CA HIS A 251 37.05 -39.82 -2.20
C HIS A 251 38.24 -39.71 -1.24
N LYS A 252 38.20 -38.80 -0.26
CA LYS A 252 39.23 -38.71 0.80
C LYS A 252 39.39 -40.04 1.56
N ALA A 253 38.28 -40.67 1.97
CA ALA A 253 38.30 -41.94 2.68
C ALA A 253 38.89 -43.10 1.85
N LEU A 254 38.67 -43.10 0.53
CA LEU A 254 39.26 -44.08 -0.39
C LEU A 254 40.76 -43.87 -0.60
N HIS A 255 41.23 -42.61 -0.63
CA HIS A 255 42.65 -42.28 -0.77
C HIS A 255 43.46 -42.53 0.48
N LEU A 256 42.94 -42.20 1.66
CA LEU A 256 43.59 -42.54 2.95
C LEU A 256 43.83 -44.05 3.12
N LYS A 257 43.00 -44.89 2.48
CA LYS A 257 43.15 -46.36 2.51
C LYS A 257 44.16 -46.91 1.51
N LYS A 258 44.57 -46.13 0.50
CA LYS A 258 45.32 -46.64 -0.67
C LYS A 258 46.79 -46.22 -0.75
N ALA A 259 47.24 -45.18 -0.06
CA ALA A 259 48.65 -44.78 -0.14
C ALA A 259 49.15 -44.01 1.08
N GLY A 260 50.32 -44.43 1.60
CA GLY A 260 51.27 -43.56 2.31
C GLY A 260 52.10 -42.71 1.33
N GLN A 261 51.47 -42.15 0.28
CA GLN A 261 52.09 -41.22 -0.65
C GLN A 261 51.11 -40.08 -0.98
N ASP A 262 51.61 -38.85 -0.82
CA ASP A 262 50.92 -37.56 -0.88
C ASP A 262 50.47 -37.10 -2.28
N SER A 263 49.93 -38.00 -3.11
CA SER A 263 49.48 -37.64 -4.47
C SER A 263 47.96 -37.79 -4.61
N PHE A 264 47.25 -36.65 -4.57
CA PHE A 264 45.80 -36.56 -4.77
C PHE A 264 45.44 -36.90 -6.24
N SER A 265 45.32 -38.19 -6.59
CA SER A 265 44.96 -38.61 -7.94
C SER A 265 43.44 -38.69 -8.13
N HIS A 266 42.89 -37.92 -9.08
CA HIS A 266 41.47 -37.94 -9.39
C HIS A 266 41.12 -39.16 -10.24
N SER A 267 40.26 -40.04 -9.73
CA SER A 267 39.74 -41.18 -10.51
C SER A 267 38.77 -40.71 -11.60
N LEU A 268 38.75 -41.38 -12.75
CA LEU A 268 37.78 -41.12 -13.83
C LEU A 268 36.33 -41.18 -13.34
N ALA A 269 36.01 -42.10 -12.42
CA ALA A 269 34.69 -42.21 -11.83
C ALA A 269 34.32 -41.01 -10.95
N PHE A 270 35.30 -40.48 -10.19
CA PHE A 270 35.10 -39.29 -9.36
C PHE A 270 34.80 -38.06 -10.24
N CYS A 271 35.57 -37.87 -11.32
CA CYS A 271 35.33 -36.78 -12.26
C CYS A 271 33.95 -36.86 -12.92
N ALA A 272 33.46 -38.06 -13.23
CA ALA A 272 32.12 -38.25 -13.81
C ALA A 272 31.00 -37.86 -12.85
N ASP A 273 31.07 -38.31 -11.59
CA ASP A 273 30.08 -37.99 -10.56
C ASP A 273 30.11 -36.50 -10.17
N GLU A 274 31.30 -35.90 -10.12
CA GLU A 274 31.48 -34.47 -9.85
C GLU A 274 30.88 -33.60 -10.97
N ASN A 275 31.15 -33.94 -12.23
CA ASN A 275 30.57 -33.25 -13.38
C ASN A 275 29.03 -33.30 -13.35
N LYS A 276 28.45 -34.42 -12.91
CA LYS A 276 26.99 -34.56 -12.78
C LYS A 276 26.40 -33.59 -11.76
N ILE A 277 27.04 -33.41 -10.61
CA ILE A 277 26.58 -32.47 -9.58
C ILE A 277 26.74 -31.03 -10.09
N ILE A 278 27.87 -30.70 -10.72
CA ILE A 278 28.11 -29.37 -11.29
C ILE A 278 27.08 -29.05 -12.39
N ALA A 279 26.76 -30.00 -13.28
CA ALA A 279 25.72 -29.86 -14.30
C ALA A 279 24.33 -29.59 -13.69
N ALA A 280 24.00 -30.23 -12.57
CA ALA A 280 22.76 -29.96 -11.84
C ALA A 280 22.73 -28.54 -11.23
N ILE A 281 23.86 -28.03 -10.73
CA ILE A 281 23.97 -26.67 -10.21
C ILE A 281 23.78 -25.64 -11.34
N VAL A 282 24.46 -25.84 -12.47
CA VAL A 282 24.38 -24.95 -13.63
C VAL A 282 22.97 -24.91 -14.21
N SER A 283 22.32 -26.07 -14.38
CA SER A 283 20.96 -26.15 -14.91
C SER A 283 19.95 -25.45 -13.99
N ALA A 284 20.06 -25.60 -12.67
CA ALA A 284 19.22 -24.89 -11.71
C ALA A 284 19.40 -23.37 -11.79
N LEU A 285 20.63 -22.90 -11.96
CA LEU A 285 20.94 -21.48 -12.12
C LEU A 285 20.31 -20.91 -13.41
N LEU A 286 20.50 -21.59 -14.54
CA LEU A 286 19.96 -21.18 -15.84
C LEU A 286 18.44 -21.18 -15.85
N ASN A 287 17.81 -22.18 -15.22
CA ASN A 287 16.37 -22.23 -15.04
C ASN A 287 15.89 -21.03 -14.20
N HIS A 288 16.55 -20.72 -13.08
CA HIS A 288 16.20 -19.55 -12.26
C HIS A 288 16.33 -18.24 -13.04
N ALA A 289 17.38 -18.09 -13.85
CA ALA A 289 17.56 -16.93 -14.72
C ALA A 289 16.48 -16.84 -15.81
N SER A 290 16.05 -17.97 -16.38
CA SER A 290 14.94 -18.00 -17.35
C SER A 290 13.60 -17.55 -16.75
N THR A 291 13.30 -17.97 -15.52
CA THR A 291 12.12 -17.52 -14.77
C THR A 291 12.19 -16.03 -14.49
N ALA A 292 13.36 -15.54 -14.04
CA ALA A 292 13.59 -14.13 -13.75
C ALA A 292 13.37 -13.25 -15.01
N ARG A 293 13.91 -13.67 -16.17
CA ARG A 293 13.70 -13.00 -17.45
C ARG A 293 12.21 -12.93 -17.83
N SER A 294 11.50 -14.04 -17.69
CA SER A 294 10.06 -14.12 -17.99
C SER A 294 9.25 -13.17 -17.11
N SER A 295 9.53 -13.14 -15.80
CA SER A 295 8.87 -12.23 -14.86
C SER A 295 9.15 -10.75 -15.16
N VAL A 296 10.40 -10.40 -15.49
CA VAL A 296 10.76 -9.03 -15.87
C VAL A 296 9.99 -8.60 -17.13
N LYS A 297 9.94 -9.45 -18.15
CA LYS A 297 9.21 -9.18 -19.40
C LYS A 297 7.71 -9.00 -19.16
N GLN A 298 7.11 -9.84 -18.32
CA GLN A 298 5.67 -9.79 -18.04
C GLN A 298 5.26 -8.53 -17.29
N TYR A 299 5.99 -8.14 -16.23
CA TYR A 299 5.52 -7.10 -15.30
C TYR A 299 6.03 -5.70 -15.60
N LEU A 300 7.18 -5.55 -16.26
CA LEU A 300 7.79 -4.23 -16.50
C LEU A 300 7.47 -3.66 -17.88
N SER A 301 6.89 -4.44 -18.81
CA SER A 301 6.58 -4.00 -20.18
C SER A 301 7.75 -3.25 -20.86
N LEU A 302 8.99 -3.61 -20.53
CA LEU A 302 10.19 -2.96 -21.02
C LEU A 302 10.50 -3.44 -22.45
N ASN A 303 10.93 -2.51 -23.30
CA ASN A 303 11.56 -2.84 -24.58
C ASN A 303 12.95 -3.46 -24.31
N ASP A 304 13.35 -4.43 -25.14
CA ASP A 304 14.59 -5.23 -24.97
C ASP A 304 15.86 -4.36 -24.80
N ASP A 305 15.87 -3.14 -25.33
CA ASP A 305 17.00 -2.20 -25.28
C ASP A 305 17.22 -1.51 -23.91
N GLN A 306 16.19 -1.38 -23.07
CA GLN A 306 16.32 -0.75 -21.75
C GLN A 306 16.69 -1.73 -20.62
N ALA A 307 16.61 -3.04 -20.89
CA ALA A 307 17.00 -4.08 -19.95
C ALA A 307 18.52 -4.16 -19.71
N GLY A 308 19.32 -3.63 -20.65
CA GLY A 308 20.78 -3.78 -20.71
C GLY A 308 21.62 -2.63 -20.13
N THR A 309 21.01 -1.54 -19.65
CA THR A 309 21.72 -0.32 -19.18
C THR A 309 21.77 -0.16 -17.66
N LEU A 310 21.69 -1.25 -16.90
CA LEU A 310 21.91 -1.21 -15.46
C LEU A 310 23.31 -1.71 -15.12
N ASN A 311 23.97 -0.97 -14.23
CA ASN A 311 25.31 -1.25 -13.68
C ASN A 311 25.27 -2.53 -12.81
N ARG A 312 25.14 -3.68 -13.49
CA ARG A 312 25.12 -5.02 -12.89
C ARG A 312 26.53 -5.60 -12.99
N ASP A 313 26.87 -6.47 -12.04
CA ASP A 313 28.04 -7.35 -12.16
C ASP A 313 27.94 -8.12 -13.48
N LEU A 314 29.09 -8.30 -14.16
CA LEU A 314 29.15 -8.88 -15.50
C LEU A 314 28.48 -10.26 -15.56
N SER A 315 28.67 -11.07 -14.51
CA SER A 315 28.11 -12.41 -14.34
C SER A 315 26.57 -12.41 -14.33
N VAL A 316 25.97 -11.43 -13.65
CA VAL A 316 24.52 -11.26 -13.54
C VAL A 316 23.92 -10.67 -14.82
N ARG A 317 24.66 -9.76 -15.48
CA ARG A 317 24.28 -9.22 -16.80
C ARG A 317 24.21 -10.33 -17.84
N GLY A 318 25.24 -11.18 -17.90
CA GLY A 318 25.27 -12.34 -18.80
C GLY A 318 24.07 -13.28 -18.63
N LEU A 319 23.64 -13.57 -17.39
CA LEU A 319 22.46 -14.41 -17.12
C LEU A 319 21.13 -13.82 -17.63
N MET A 320 21.00 -12.49 -17.64
CA MET A 320 19.77 -11.80 -18.03
C MET A 320 19.72 -11.49 -19.52
N ASP A 321 20.87 -11.30 -20.16
CA ASP A 321 21.00 -10.86 -21.56
C ASP A 321 21.19 -12.02 -22.57
N ILE A 322 21.08 -13.29 -22.14
CA ILE A 322 21.23 -14.49 -23.01
C ILE A 322 20.38 -14.42 -24.30
N SER A 323 19.29 -13.64 -24.31
CA SER A 323 18.38 -13.49 -25.45
C SER A 323 18.59 -12.26 -26.33
N THR A 324 19.39 -11.25 -25.96
CA THR A 324 19.43 -9.97 -26.72
C THR A 324 20.30 -10.00 -27.97
N GLY A 325 20.87 -11.14 -28.36
CA GLY A 325 21.41 -11.35 -29.72
C GLY A 325 22.56 -10.42 -30.13
N SER A 326 23.09 -9.59 -29.21
CA SER A 326 24.29 -8.81 -29.45
C SER A 326 25.47 -9.77 -29.39
N LYS A 327 25.83 -10.30 -30.58
CA LYS A 327 26.98 -11.15 -30.88
C LYS A 327 28.30 -10.44 -30.53
N ASN A 328 28.52 -10.10 -29.27
CA ASN A 328 29.81 -9.64 -28.78
C ASN A 328 30.48 -10.82 -28.06
N LEU A 329 31.07 -11.70 -28.85
CA LEU A 329 31.86 -12.88 -28.45
C LEU A 329 32.91 -12.60 -27.36
N ARG A 330 33.34 -11.34 -27.18
CA ARG A 330 34.25 -10.92 -26.09
C ARG A 330 33.54 -10.72 -24.75
N VAL A 331 32.33 -10.14 -24.76
CA VAL A 331 31.51 -9.97 -23.55
C VAL A 331 30.93 -11.33 -23.12
N ASP A 332 30.59 -12.20 -24.09
CA ASP A 332 30.06 -13.55 -23.86
C ASP A 332 31.01 -14.47 -23.10
N MET A 333 32.32 -14.32 -23.29
CA MET A 333 33.31 -15.16 -22.61
C MET A 333 33.62 -14.64 -21.21
N GLU A 334 33.79 -13.33 -21.04
CA GLU A 334 34.17 -12.73 -19.75
C GLU A 334 33.12 -12.97 -18.65
N TRP A 335 31.82 -12.92 -18.97
CA TRP A 335 30.78 -13.18 -17.95
C TRP A 335 30.75 -14.65 -17.51
N ILE A 336 31.04 -15.58 -18.43
CA ILE A 336 31.15 -17.02 -18.11
C ILE A 336 32.34 -17.24 -17.18
N GLU A 337 33.45 -16.53 -17.41
CA GLU A 337 34.62 -16.64 -16.53
C GLU A 337 34.33 -16.10 -15.13
N GLN A 338 33.72 -14.93 -15.03
CA GLN A 338 33.33 -14.36 -13.74
C GLN A 338 32.26 -15.22 -13.04
N MET A 339 31.29 -15.76 -13.76
CA MET A 339 30.29 -16.65 -13.19
C MET A 339 30.89 -17.96 -12.67
N ALA A 340 31.80 -18.57 -13.44
CA ALA A 340 32.50 -19.78 -13.00
C ALA A 340 33.36 -19.51 -11.75
N LEU A 341 33.99 -18.34 -11.67
CA LEU A 341 34.71 -17.90 -10.47
C LEU A 341 33.76 -17.72 -9.28
N ASP A 342 32.64 -17.02 -9.46
CA ASP A 342 31.63 -16.79 -8.41
C ASP A 342 31.05 -18.11 -7.88
N LEU A 343 30.71 -19.04 -8.77
CA LEU A 343 30.20 -20.36 -8.41
C LEU A 343 31.25 -21.19 -7.68
N THR A 344 32.50 -21.16 -8.15
CA THR A 344 33.62 -21.87 -7.50
C THR A 344 33.87 -21.30 -6.11
N ASN A 345 33.92 -19.98 -5.97
CA ASN A 345 34.09 -19.30 -4.69
C ASN A 345 32.93 -19.61 -3.73
N ARG A 346 31.69 -19.67 -4.21
CA ARG A 346 30.54 -20.09 -3.39
C ARG A 346 30.70 -21.55 -2.99
N LEU A 347 30.99 -22.46 -3.91
CA LEU A 347 31.13 -23.88 -3.61
C LEU A 347 32.26 -24.15 -2.58
N ILE A 348 33.35 -23.39 -2.64
CA ILE A 348 34.50 -23.51 -1.72
C ILE A 348 34.23 -22.82 -0.38
N ASN A 349 33.70 -21.59 -0.41
CA ASN A 349 33.59 -20.74 0.79
C ASN A 349 32.23 -20.81 1.48
N THR A 350 31.27 -21.63 1.03
CA THR A 350 30.00 -21.78 1.76
C THR A 350 30.26 -22.58 3.03
N PRO A 351 30.20 -21.98 4.23
CA PRO A 351 30.40 -22.73 5.46
C PRO A 351 29.20 -23.67 5.62
N PHE A 352 29.46 -24.97 5.62
CA PHE A 352 28.45 -25.93 5.99
C PHE A 352 28.26 -25.81 7.51
N LYS A 353 27.12 -25.25 7.95
CA LYS A 353 26.69 -25.40 9.34
C LYS A 353 26.28 -26.86 9.53
N ALA A 354 27.26 -27.71 9.85
CA ALA A 354 26.98 -29.06 10.31
C ALA A 354 26.23 -28.97 11.65
N ASP A 355 25.23 -29.84 11.84
CA ASP A 355 24.53 -29.95 13.11
C ASP A 355 25.53 -30.26 14.25
N PRO A 356 25.35 -29.70 15.46
CA PRO A 356 26.24 -29.95 16.58
C PRO A 356 26.17 -31.43 16.97
N GLY A 357 27.18 -32.21 16.58
CA GLY A 357 27.25 -33.66 16.78
C GLY A 357 27.61 -34.46 15.52
N ASP A 358 27.60 -33.83 14.34
CA ASP A 358 28.08 -34.48 13.12
C ASP A 358 29.63 -34.45 13.10
N PRO A 359 30.34 -35.60 13.03
CA PRO A 359 31.81 -35.64 12.91
C PRO A 359 32.36 -34.88 11.68
N ARG A 360 31.48 -34.35 10.81
CA ARG A 360 31.80 -33.46 9.70
C ARG A 360 32.03 -32.00 10.11
N ALA A 361 31.79 -31.61 11.36
CA ALA A 361 32.02 -30.24 11.84
C ALA A 361 33.50 -29.81 11.85
N GLU A 362 34.44 -30.76 11.85
CA GLU A 362 35.88 -30.50 11.74
C GLU A 362 36.34 -30.19 10.29
N LEU A 363 35.45 -30.31 9.29
CA LEU A 363 35.78 -30.12 7.87
C LEU A 363 35.53 -28.69 7.35
N SER A 364 35.54 -27.70 8.24
CA SER A 364 35.23 -26.28 7.94
C SER A 364 36.21 -25.60 6.97
N THR A 365 37.29 -26.28 6.59
CA THR A 365 38.11 -25.90 5.45
C THR A 365 38.11 -27.05 4.45
N LEU A 366 37.32 -26.88 3.38
CA LEU A 366 37.61 -27.57 2.14
C LEU A 366 39.01 -27.12 1.71
N GLY A 367 40.06 -27.84 2.14
CA GLY A 367 41.44 -27.69 1.70
C GLY A 367 41.59 -28.04 0.21
N ILE A 368 40.82 -27.35 -0.62
CA ILE A 368 40.89 -27.37 -2.07
C ILE A 368 42.05 -26.44 -2.39
N GLY A 369 43.25 -27.00 -2.55
CA GLY A 369 44.41 -26.24 -3.00
C GLY A 369 44.16 -25.56 -4.35
N GLU A 370 44.97 -24.56 -4.68
CA GLU A 370 44.84 -23.72 -5.88
C GLU A 370 44.66 -24.51 -7.19
N HIS A 371 45.26 -25.70 -7.30
CA HIS A 371 45.09 -26.57 -8.48
C HIS A 371 43.66 -27.11 -8.67
N ASN A 372 42.91 -27.34 -7.59
CA ASN A 372 41.55 -27.84 -7.69
C ASN A 372 40.54 -26.73 -7.99
N SER A 373 40.81 -25.48 -7.59
CA SER A 373 39.93 -24.34 -7.91
C SER A 373 39.95 -24.02 -9.41
N VAL A 374 41.12 -24.05 -10.05
CA VAL A 374 41.27 -23.86 -11.51
C VAL A 374 40.54 -24.96 -12.28
N ARG A 375 40.61 -26.21 -11.82
CA ARG A 375 39.88 -27.33 -12.45
C ARG A 375 38.37 -27.15 -12.35
N LEU A 376 37.86 -26.79 -11.17
CA LEU A 376 36.44 -26.55 -10.95
C LEU A 376 35.93 -25.40 -11.82
N GLN A 377 36.69 -24.30 -11.91
CA GLN A 377 36.37 -23.20 -12.81
C GLN A 377 36.27 -23.67 -14.26
N ASN A 378 37.19 -24.50 -14.74
CA ASN A 378 37.14 -25.04 -16.10
C ASN A 378 35.91 -25.94 -16.35
N ILE A 379 35.50 -26.74 -15.35
CA ILE A 379 34.29 -27.56 -15.44
C ILE A 379 33.05 -26.66 -15.49
N PHE A 380 32.93 -25.66 -14.60
CA PHE A 380 31.83 -24.70 -14.63
C PHE A 380 31.78 -23.93 -15.96
N LYS A 381 32.91 -23.44 -16.48
CA LYS A 381 32.98 -22.77 -17.79
C LYS A 381 32.45 -23.67 -18.91
N LYS A 382 32.90 -24.93 -18.96
CA LYS A 382 32.48 -25.89 -19.97
C LYS A 382 30.97 -26.15 -19.90
N GLU A 383 30.45 -26.32 -18.69
CA GLU A 383 29.06 -26.69 -18.49
C GLU A 383 28.10 -25.51 -18.74
N ILE A 384 28.50 -24.29 -18.34
CA ILE A 384 27.75 -23.07 -18.65
C ILE A 384 27.66 -22.88 -20.17
N ARG A 385 28.76 -23.05 -20.92
CA ARG A 385 28.75 -22.98 -22.39
C ARG A 385 27.80 -24.01 -23.00
N CYS A 386 27.98 -25.27 -22.61
CA CYS A 386 27.19 -26.40 -23.10
C CYS A 386 25.67 -26.18 -22.90
N GLN A 387 25.27 -25.75 -21.70
CA GLN A 387 23.85 -25.60 -21.37
C GLN A 387 23.25 -24.25 -21.80
N ALA A 388 24.04 -23.18 -21.88
CA ALA A 388 23.58 -21.87 -22.35
C ALA A 388 23.43 -21.81 -23.89
N SER A 389 23.82 -22.87 -24.62
CA SER A 389 23.84 -22.91 -26.09
C SER A 389 24.75 -21.83 -26.71
N ILE A 390 25.88 -21.54 -26.04
CA ILE A 390 26.99 -20.68 -26.48
C ILE A 390 28.19 -21.57 -26.77
#